data_AF-O53973-F1
#
_entry.id   AF-O53973-F1
#
_cell.length_a   1.000
_cell.length_b   1.000
_cell.length_c   1.000
_cell.angle_alpha   90.00
_cell.angle_beta   90.00
_cell.angle_gamma   90.00
#
_symmetry.space_group_name_H-M   'P 1'
#
loop_
_entity.id
_entity.type
_entity.pdbx_description
1 polymer ?
#
loop_
_entity_poly.entity_id
_entity_poly.type
_entity_poly.pdbx_seq_one_letter_code
_entity_poly.pdbx_strand_id
1 'polypeptide(L)'
;MSVAVDSDAEDDAVSEIAEAAGVSPAPAKPSMSAPRRMLLFGLVVVVALAVLLCCWGFRVQRARHAQDQRGHFLQAARQCALNLTTIDWRNAEADVRRILDGATGEFYNDFAQRSQPFVEVLRHAKASTVGTITEAGLQTQTADTAQALVAVSVQTSNAGEADPVPRAWRMRITVQRVGDRVKVSDVGFVP
;
A
#
# COMPACT_ATOMS: atom_id res chain seq x y z
N MET A 1 -12.42 68.32 21.26
CA MET A 1 -12.40 67.90 19.84
C MET A 1 -10.95 67.95 19.44
N SER A 2 -10.34 66.81 19.11
CA SER A 2 -8.88 66.64 19.19
C SER A 2 -8.35 65.61 18.19
N VAL A 3 -7.09 65.79 17.74
CA VAL A 3 -6.21 64.84 17.03
C VAL A 3 -6.37 64.72 15.49
N ALA A 4 -5.25 64.35 14.83
CA ALA A 4 -4.98 64.01 13.41
C ALA A 4 -4.58 65.22 12.51
N VAL A 5 -3.74 65.13 11.46
CA VAL A 5 -3.18 64.00 10.64
C VAL A 5 -1.71 64.31 10.21
N ASP A 6 -1.01 63.29 9.71
CA ASP A 6 0.26 63.27 8.93
C ASP A 6 0.14 63.94 7.52
N SER A 7 1.09 63.96 6.56
CA SER A 7 2.46 63.43 6.34
C SER A 7 3.21 64.29 5.29
N ASP A 8 4.52 64.03 5.00
CA ASP A 8 5.12 63.90 3.63
C ASP A 8 6.68 64.04 3.55
N ALA A 9 7.22 63.76 2.35
CA ALA A 9 8.51 63.13 2.00
C ALA A 9 9.78 63.99 1.78
N GLU A 10 10.93 63.28 1.71
CA GLU A 10 12.16 63.46 0.89
C GLU A 10 12.92 64.81 0.76
N ASP A 11 14.25 64.81 1.01
CA ASP A 11 15.31 65.19 0.03
C ASP A 11 16.73 64.73 0.50
N ASP A 12 17.72 64.84 -0.39
CA ASP A 12 19.06 64.23 -0.42
C ASP A 12 20.22 65.17 0.09
N ALA A 13 21.48 64.80 -0.21
CA ALA A 13 22.69 65.66 -0.30
C ALA A 13 23.64 65.87 0.93
N VAL A 14 24.54 64.89 1.12
CA VAL A 14 26.03 64.99 1.13
C VAL A 14 26.77 66.27 1.65
N SER A 15 27.45 66.09 2.80
CA SER A 15 28.81 66.61 3.17
C SER A 15 29.08 68.10 3.47
N GLU A 16 29.41 68.40 4.74
CA GLU A 16 30.58 69.26 5.07
C GLU A 16 31.27 68.80 6.39
N ILE A 17 32.48 69.31 6.65
CA ILE A 17 33.51 68.74 7.54
C ILE A 17 33.81 69.61 8.77
N ALA A 18 33.93 69.00 9.96
CA ALA A 18 34.56 69.62 11.13
C ALA A 18 35.17 68.58 12.10
N GLU A 19 36.37 68.89 12.57
CA GLU A 19 37.41 68.01 13.09
C GLU A 19 37.25 67.53 14.57
N ALA A 20 37.59 66.26 14.80
CA ALA A 20 38.17 65.67 16.03
C ALA A 20 37.57 65.92 17.43
N ALA A 21 36.71 64.98 17.89
CA ALA A 21 36.81 64.37 19.22
C ALA A 21 35.99 63.06 19.33
N GLY A 22 36.64 61.93 19.64
CA GLY A 22 35.95 60.67 20.00
C GLY A 22 36.22 59.50 19.07
N VAL A 23 37.33 58.78 19.31
CA VAL A 23 37.58 57.46 18.70
C VAL A 23 36.64 56.44 19.34
N SER A 24 35.44 56.29 18.79
CA SER A 24 34.52 55.21 19.14
C SER A 24 34.88 53.96 18.33
N PRO A 25 35.38 52.87 18.95
CA PRO A 25 35.72 51.67 18.20
C PRO A 25 34.43 50.99 17.75
N ALA A 26 34.17 51.01 16.44
CA ALA A 26 33.12 50.19 15.84
C ALA A 26 33.31 48.72 16.29
N PRO A 27 32.23 48.02 16.71
CA PRO A 27 32.37 46.69 17.27
C PRO A 27 32.93 45.74 16.21
N ALA A 28 34.19 45.33 16.40
CA ALA A 28 34.86 44.40 15.52
C ALA A 28 34.06 43.10 15.48
N LYS A 29 33.50 42.77 14.30
CA LYS A 29 32.77 41.51 14.08
C LYS A 29 33.65 40.36 14.57
N PRO A 30 33.22 39.54 15.55
CA PRO A 30 34.11 38.58 16.19
C PRO A 30 34.60 37.57 15.16
N SER A 31 35.86 37.68 14.75
CA SER A 31 36.48 36.78 13.79
C SER A 31 36.61 35.41 14.43
N MET A 32 35.63 34.54 14.20
CA MET A 32 35.61 33.19 14.76
C MET A 32 36.93 32.50 14.43
N SER A 33 37.65 32.08 15.48
CA SER A 33 38.93 31.40 15.34
C SER A 33 38.78 30.13 14.50
N ALA A 34 39.77 29.84 13.65
CA ALA A 34 39.77 28.69 12.75
C ALA A 34 39.33 27.36 13.40
N PRO A 35 39.83 26.95 14.59
CA PRO A 35 39.37 25.70 15.22
C PRO A 35 37.87 25.70 15.57
N ARG A 36 37.28 26.85 15.92
CA ARG A 36 35.84 26.93 16.26
C ARG A 36 34.94 26.76 15.03
N ARG A 37 35.41 27.23 13.85
CA ARG A 37 34.73 26.95 12.57
C ARG A 37 34.83 25.49 12.18
N MET A 38 35.99 24.87 12.40
CA MET A 38 36.22 23.45 12.09
C MET A 38 35.36 22.54 12.98
N LEU A 39 35.21 22.88 14.27
CA LEU A 39 34.32 22.16 15.19
C LEU A 39 32.83 22.29 14.77
N LEU A 40 32.39 23.50 14.40
CA LEU A 40 31.04 23.73 13.87
C LEU A 40 30.78 22.97 12.57
N PHE A 41 31.75 22.93 11.65
CA PHE A 41 31.66 22.14 10.43
C PHE A 41 31.53 20.65 10.73
N GLY A 42 32.33 20.12 11.67
CA GLY A 42 32.20 18.75 12.16
C GLY A 42 30.81 18.44 12.73
N LEU A 43 30.26 19.34 13.55
CA LEU A 43 28.90 19.20 14.10
C LEU A 43 27.84 19.18 12.99
N VAL A 44 27.93 20.09 12.01
CA VAL A 44 27.01 20.14 10.86
C VAL A 44 27.08 18.85 10.03
N VAL A 45 28.27 18.31 9.80
CA VAL A 45 28.45 17.02 9.10
C VAL A 45 27.83 15.87 9.88
N VAL A 46 28.02 15.79 11.20
CA VAL A 46 27.42 14.75 12.05
C VAL A 46 25.88 14.85 12.05
N VAL A 47 25.32 16.06 12.16
CA VAL A 47 23.87 16.28 12.09
C VAL A 47 23.32 15.91 10.71
N ALA A 48 24.01 16.30 9.62
CA ALA A 48 23.60 15.94 8.26
C ALA A 48 23.61 14.41 8.05
N LEU A 49 24.64 13.70 8.53
CA LEU A 49 24.71 12.23 8.50
C LEU A 49 23.59 11.59 9.32
N ALA A 50 23.30 12.10 10.52
CA ALA A 50 22.21 11.59 11.36
C ALA A 50 20.83 11.76 10.69
N VAL A 51 20.58 12.93 10.05
CA VAL A 51 19.36 13.18 9.28
C VAL A 51 19.27 12.24 8.07
N LEU A 52 20.35 12.05 7.31
CA LEU A 52 20.40 11.13 6.17
C LEU A 52 20.11 9.68 6.59
N LEU A 53 20.72 9.20 7.67
CA LEU A 53 20.48 7.86 8.23
C LEU A 53 19.04 7.70 8.72
N CYS A 54 18.47 8.70 9.39
CA CYS A 54 17.09 8.68 9.86
C CYS A 54 16.10 8.66 8.68
N CYS A 55 16.30 9.52 7.67
CA CYS A 55 15.50 9.52 6.44
C CYS A 55 15.62 8.19 5.68
N TRP A 56 16.81 7.61 5.57
CA TRP A 56 17.00 6.33 4.89
C TRP A 56 16.32 5.19 5.66
N GLY A 57 16.51 5.11 6.98
CA GLY A 57 15.80 4.16 7.84
C GLY A 57 14.28 4.26 7.71
N PHE A 58 13.73 5.48 7.71
CA PHE A 58 12.31 5.73 7.51
C PHE A 58 11.82 5.30 6.11
N ARG A 59 12.61 5.56 5.05
CA ARG A 59 12.32 5.10 3.68
C ARG A 59 12.32 3.57 3.58
N VAL A 60 13.30 2.90 4.18
CA VAL A 60 13.38 1.42 4.22
C VAL A 60 12.20 0.83 4.98
N GLN A 61 11.86 1.39 6.14
CA GLN A 61 10.72 0.92 6.94
C GLN A 61 9.39 1.10 6.19
N ARG A 62 9.21 2.23 5.50
CA ARG A 62 8.02 2.49 4.68
C ARG A 62 7.94 1.56 3.46
N ALA A 63 9.07 1.22 2.86
CA ALA A 63 9.14 0.22 1.78
C ALA A 63 8.78 -1.20 2.28
N ARG A 64 9.28 -1.60 3.46
CA ARG A 64 8.92 -2.88 4.11
C ARG A 64 7.42 -2.98 4.35
N HIS A 65 6.81 -2.00 5.02
CA HIS A 65 5.36 -2.01 5.26
C HIS A 65 4.52 -2.10 3.99
N ALA A 66 4.92 -1.41 2.91
CA ALA A 66 4.23 -1.53 1.62
C ALA A 66 4.39 -2.92 1.00
N GLN A 67 5.55 -3.56 1.15
CA GLN A 67 5.83 -4.92 0.68
C GLN A 67 5.05 -5.98 1.49
N ASP A 68 4.96 -5.83 2.81
CA ASP A 68 4.18 -6.71 3.68
C ASP A 68 2.69 -6.65 3.31
N GLN A 69 2.14 -5.44 3.12
CA GLN A 69 0.76 -5.25 2.65
C GLN A 69 0.51 -5.93 1.29
N ARG A 70 1.45 -5.83 0.34
CA ARG A 70 1.35 -6.54 -0.96
C ARG A 70 1.28 -8.05 -0.76
N GLY A 71 2.14 -8.59 0.12
CA GLY A 71 2.13 -10.01 0.48
C GLY A 71 0.77 -10.46 1.01
N HIS A 72 0.18 -9.71 1.95
CA HIS A 72 -1.13 -10.02 2.52
C HIS A 72 -2.27 -9.98 1.49
N PHE A 73 -2.34 -8.94 0.65
CA PHE A 73 -3.36 -8.84 -0.39
C PHE A 73 -3.22 -9.95 -1.45
N LEU A 74 -1.99 -10.22 -1.91
CA LEU A 74 -1.74 -11.29 -2.88
C LEU A 74 -2.06 -12.66 -2.29
N GLN A 75 -1.70 -12.93 -1.03
CA GLN A 75 -2.00 -14.19 -0.36
C GLN A 75 -3.51 -14.39 -0.18
N ALA A 76 -4.26 -13.33 0.14
CA ALA A 76 -5.72 -13.40 0.22
C ALA A 76 -6.36 -13.74 -1.15
N ALA A 77 -5.87 -13.12 -2.24
CA ALA A 77 -6.33 -13.44 -3.59
C ALA A 77 -5.98 -14.88 -4.01
N ARG A 78 -4.75 -15.33 -3.71
CA ARG A 78 -4.32 -16.73 -3.93
C ARG A 78 -5.22 -17.71 -3.17
N GLN A 79 -5.51 -17.45 -1.89
CA GLN A 79 -6.38 -18.29 -1.09
C GLN A 79 -7.83 -18.30 -1.60
N CYS A 80 -8.34 -17.15 -2.08
CA CYS A 80 -9.66 -17.08 -2.71
C CYS A 80 -9.73 -17.95 -3.96
N ALA A 81 -8.75 -17.83 -4.86
CA ALA A 81 -8.66 -18.64 -6.07
C ALA A 81 -8.71 -20.14 -5.71
N LEU A 82 -7.83 -20.59 -4.78
CA LEU A 82 -7.83 -21.97 -4.29
C LEU A 82 -9.17 -22.39 -3.70
N ASN A 83 -9.80 -21.55 -2.85
CA ASN A 83 -11.08 -21.86 -2.24
C ASN A 83 -12.20 -22.05 -3.29
N LEU A 84 -12.15 -21.31 -4.39
CA LEU A 84 -13.11 -21.39 -5.50
C LEU A 84 -12.86 -22.56 -6.45
N THR A 85 -11.60 -22.98 -6.58
CA THR A 85 -11.20 -24.04 -7.52
C THR A 85 -10.97 -25.41 -6.87
N THR A 86 -11.00 -25.49 -5.54
CA THR A 86 -10.76 -26.73 -4.77
C THR A 86 -11.95 -27.01 -3.85
N ILE A 87 -12.91 -27.78 -4.37
CA ILE A 87 -14.22 -28.03 -3.75
C ILE A 87 -14.57 -29.51 -3.92
N ASP A 88 -15.06 -30.17 -2.87
CA ASP A 88 -15.42 -31.59 -2.91
C ASP A 88 -16.92 -31.82 -2.62
N TRP A 89 -17.60 -32.62 -3.43
CA TRP A 89 -19.04 -32.89 -3.26
C TRP A 89 -19.44 -33.45 -1.88
N ARG A 90 -18.52 -34.12 -1.18
CA ARG A 90 -18.73 -34.64 0.19
C ARG A 90 -18.78 -33.52 1.23
N ASN A 91 -18.05 -32.43 0.99
CA ASN A 91 -17.87 -31.30 1.89
C ASN A 91 -18.40 -29.97 1.34
N ALA A 92 -19.17 -30.00 0.25
CA ALA A 92 -19.55 -28.81 -0.53
C ALA A 92 -20.14 -27.66 0.30
N GLU A 93 -20.96 -27.95 1.32
CA GLU A 93 -21.51 -26.92 2.22
C GLU A 93 -20.46 -26.24 3.11
N ALA A 94 -19.38 -26.95 3.46
CA ALA A 94 -18.26 -26.39 4.22
C ALA A 94 -17.33 -25.58 3.30
N ASP A 95 -17.06 -26.05 2.08
CA ASP A 95 -16.29 -25.33 1.07
C ASP A 95 -17.00 -24.02 0.65
N VAL A 96 -18.32 -24.06 0.44
CA VAL A 96 -19.16 -22.87 0.20
C VAL A 96 -19.11 -21.88 1.35
N ARG A 97 -19.23 -22.33 2.61
CA ARG A 97 -19.09 -21.45 3.79
C ARG A 97 -17.71 -20.80 3.85
N ARG A 98 -16.64 -21.57 3.59
CA ARG A 98 -15.25 -21.07 3.53
C ARG A 98 -15.06 -19.98 2.45
N ILE A 99 -15.76 -20.09 1.31
CA ILE A 99 -15.77 -19.04 0.27
C ILE A 99 -16.48 -17.78 0.79
N LEU A 100 -17.68 -17.92 1.35
CA LEU A 100 -18.49 -16.82 1.89
C LEU A 100 -17.80 -16.09 3.06
N ASP A 101 -17.12 -16.81 3.95
CA ASP A 101 -16.33 -16.23 5.05
C ASP A 101 -15.21 -15.32 4.54
N GLY A 102 -14.61 -15.67 3.39
CA GLY A 102 -13.61 -14.89 2.68
C GLY A 102 -14.16 -13.79 1.78
N ALA A 103 -15.47 -13.75 1.53
CA ALA A 103 -16.11 -12.81 0.62
C ALA A 103 -16.69 -11.56 1.32
N THR A 104 -16.88 -10.51 0.55
CA THR A 104 -17.61 -9.28 0.88
C THR A 104 -18.22 -8.66 -0.39
N GLY A 105 -18.94 -7.55 -0.27
CA GLY A 105 -19.46 -6.79 -1.41
C GLY A 105 -20.35 -7.61 -2.36
N GLU A 106 -20.22 -7.29 -3.65
CA GLU A 106 -20.97 -7.92 -4.75
C GLU A 106 -20.70 -9.42 -4.83
N PHE A 107 -19.43 -9.83 -4.75
CA PHE A 107 -19.05 -11.25 -4.81
C PHE A 107 -19.69 -12.10 -3.70
N TYR A 108 -19.82 -11.56 -2.47
CA TYR A 108 -20.53 -12.26 -1.40
C TYR A 108 -22.01 -12.47 -1.76
N ASN A 109 -22.70 -11.43 -2.22
CA ASN A 109 -24.13 -11.47 -2.52
C ASN A 109 -24.44 -12.46 -3.64
N ASP A 110 -23.69 -12.37 -4.75
CA ASP A 110 -23.83 -13.23 -5.93
C ASP A 110 -23.54 -14.70 -5.59
N PHE A 111 -22.46 -14.96 -4.85
CA PHE A 111 -22.10 -16.33 -4.47
C PHE A 111 -23.09 -16.90 -3.44
N ALA A 112 -23.56 -16.10 -2.47
CA ALA A 112 -24.56 -16.53 -1.50
C ALA A 112 -25.87 -16.93 -2.17
N GLN A 113 -26.36 -16.11 -3.12
CA GLN A 113 -27.60 -16.40 -3.86
C GLN A 113 -27.50 -17.70 -4.69
N ARG A 114 -26.32 -17.99 -5.27
CA ARG A 114 -26.08 -19.17 -6.13
C ARG A 114 -25.56 -20.40 -5.38
N SER A 115 -25.32 -20.28 -4.08
CA SER A 115 -24.65 -21.29 -3.26
C SER A 115 -25.37 -22.64 -3.20
N GLN A 116 -26.68 -22.66 -2.94
CA GLN A 116 -27.44 -23.91 -2.80
C GLN A 116 -27.56 -24.69 -4.11
N PRO A 117 -27.97 -24.09 -5.26
CA PRO A 117 -27.93 -24.78 -6.56
C PRO A 117 -26.54 -25.32 -6.91
N PHE A 118 -25.47 -24.62 -6.54
CA PHE A 118 -24.10 -25.08 -6.77
C PHE A 118 -23.75 -26.33 -5.94
N VAL A 119 -24.15 -26.40 -4.67
CA VAL A 119 -24.01 -27.60 -3.82
C VAL A 119 -24.79 -28.79 -4.40
N GLU A 120 -26.01 -28.57 -4.89
CA GLU A 120 -26.83 -29.61 -5.50
C GLU A 120 -26.16 -30.19 -6.76
N VAL A 121 -25.64 -29.33 -7.65
CA VAL A 121 -24.92 -29.76 -8.86
C VAL A 121 -23.66 -30.57 -8.52
N LEU A 122 -22.85 -30.11 -7.56
CA LEU A 122 -21.66 -30.84 -7.11
C LEU A 122 -22.01 -32.24 -6.57
N ARG A 123 -23.04 -32.34 -5.73
CA ARG A 123 -23.52 -33.60 -5.16
C ARG A 123 -24.10 -34.55 -6.20
N HIS A 124 -24.89 -34.03 -7.14
CA HIS A 124 -25.50 -34.83 -8.20
C HIS A 124 -24.44 -35.41 -9.15
N ALA A 125 -23.49 -34.58 -9.59
CA ALA A 125 -22.39 -35.01 -10.45
C ALA A 125 -21.30 -35.85 -9.71
N LYS A 126 -21.35 -35.88 -8.37
CA LYS A 126 -20.26 -36.38 -7.50
C LYS A 126 -18.91 -35.79 -7.90
N ALA A 127 -18.90 -34.49 -8.17
CA ALA A 127 -17.76 -33.77 -8.70
C ALA A 127 -16.86 -33.25 -7.57
N SER A 128 -15.56 -33.46 -7.72
CA SER A 128 -14.52 -32.84 -6.89
C SER A 128 -13.53 -32.10 -7.79
N THR A 129 -13.15 -30.90 -7.38
CA THR A 129 -12.17 -30.06 -8.08
C THR A 129 -10.93 -29.85 -7.23
N VAL A 130 -9.78 -29.74 -7.89
CA VAL A 130 -8.50 -29.37 -7.28
C VAL A 130 -7.84 -28.31 -8.14
N GLY A 131 -7.72 -27.10 -7.60
CA GLY A 131 -6.98 -26.01 -8.22
C GLY A 131 -5.55 -25.92 -7.71
N THR A 132 -4.62 -25.71 -8.63
CA THR A 132 -3.22 -25.40 -8.36
C THR A 132 -2.87 -24.06 -8.99
N ILE A 133 -2.42 -23.10 -8.19
CA ILE A 133 -2.00 -21.78 -8.69
C ILE A 133 -0.70 -21.96 -9.48
N THR A 134 -0.73 -21.67 -10.77
CA THR A 134 0.46 -21.64 -11.62
C THR A 134 1.21 -20.32 -11.49
N GLU A 135 0.48 -19.20 -11.40
CA GLU A 135 1.06 -17.87 -11.26
C GLU A 135 0.11 -16.90 -10.55
N ALA A 136 0.63 -15.90 -9.85
CA ALA A 136 -0.19 -14.82 -9.29
C ALA A 136 0.62 -13.53 -9.08
N GLY A 137 0.02 -12.39 -9.38
CA GLY A 137 0.62 -11.06 -9.17
C GLY A 137 -0.43 -9.99 -8.85
N LEU A 138 0.00 -8.88 -8.25
CA LEU A 138 -0.86 -7.70 -8.07
C LEU A 138 -0.79 -6.80 -9.31
N GLN A 139 -1.96 -6.47 -9.84
CA GLN A 139 -2.14 -5.53 -10.95
C GLN A 139 -2.22 -4.08 -10.41
N THR A 140 -2.98 -3.85 -9.34
CA THR A 140 -3.12 -2.53 -8.68
C THR A 140 -3.20 -2.67 -7.16
N GLN A 141 -2.84 -1.60 -6.45
CA GLN A 141 -2.88 -1.53 -4.98
C GLN A 141 -3.17 -0.10 -4.50
N THR A 142 -4.06 0.01 -3.52
CA THR A 142 -4.31 1.19 -2.67
C THR A 142 -4.05 0.82 -1.20
N ALA A 143 -4.40 1.69 -0.24
CA ALA A 143 -4.24 1.38 1.18
C ALA A 143 -5.10 0.18 1.63
N ASP A 144 -6.36 0.13 1.18
CA ASP A 144 -7.39 -0.80 1.66
C ASP A 144 -7.92 -1.74 0.58
N THR A 145 -7.51 -1.59 -0.67
CA THR A 145 -7.99 -2.41 -1.79
C THR A 145 -6.84 -2.74 -2.74
N ALA A 146 -6.81 -3.95 -3.28
CA ALA A 146 -5.87 -4.36 -4.30
C ALA A 146 -6.54 -5.28 -5.33
N GLN A 147 -6.01 -5.29 -6.54
CA GLN A 147 -6.47 -6.20 -7.59
C GLN A 147 -5.34 -7.16 -7.95
N ALA A 148 -5.62 -8.45 -7.88
CA ALA A 148 -4.70 -9.51 -8.25
C ALA A 148 -5.13 -10.15 -9.57
N LEU A 149 -4.15 -10.62 -10.33
CA LEU A 149 -4.34 -11.61 -11.40
C LEU A 149 -3.79 -12.93 -10.88
N VAL A 150 -4.59 -14.00 -10.98
CA VAL A 150 -4.24 -15.35 -10.54
C VAL A 150 -4.52 -16.33 -11.67
N ALA A 151 -3.50 -17.08 -12.08
CA ALA A 151 -3.61 -18.19 -13.01
C ALA A 151 -3.69 -19.50 -12.22
N VAL A 152 -4.67 -20.34 -12.54
CA VAL A 152 -4.95 -21.59 -11.83
C VAL A 152 -5.14 -22.72 -12.84
N SER A 153 -4.48 -23.84 -12.62
CA SER A 153 -4.77 -25.11 -13.29
C SER A 153 -5.77 -25.89 -12.43
N VAL A 154 -6.93 -26.25 -12.98
CA VAL A 154 -8.02 -26.91 -12.26
C VAL A 154 -8.26 -28.30 -12.86
N GLN A 155 -8.06 -29.33 -12.03
CA GLN A 155 -8.49 -30.69 -12.34
C GLN A 155 -9.90 -30.90 -11.80
N THR A 156 -10.77 -31.54 -12.59
CA THR A 156 -12.15 -31.88 -12.21
C THR A 156 -12.31 -33.39 -12.32
N SER A 157 -12.50 -34.08 -11.20
CA SER A 157 -12.88 -35.49 -11.18
C SER A 157 -14.37 -35.61 -10.91
N ASN A 158 -15.04 -36.56 -11.58
CA ASN A 158 -16.43 -36.92 -11.35
C ASN A 158 -16.56 -38.45 -11.47
N ALA A 159 -17.74 -39.00 -11.19
CA ALA A 159 -17.92 -40.46 -11.19
C ALA A 159 -17.80 -41.16 -12.56
N GLY A 160 -17.60 -40.42 -13.66
CA GLY A 160 -17.47 -40.96 -15.02
C GLY A 160 -16.10 -40.76 -15.69
N GLU A 161 -15.30 -39.78 -15.27
CA GLU A 161 -13.98 -39.49 -15.85
C GLU A 161 -12.84 -40.06 -15.00
N ALA A 162 -12.18 -41.10 -15.52
CA ALA A 162 -11.04 -41.75 -14.86
C ALA A 162 -9.73 -40.94 -14.94
N ASP A 163 -9.59 -40.06 -15.94
CA ASP A 163 -8.36 -39.29 -16.20
C ASP A 163 -8.68 -37.79 -16.39
N PRO A 164 -8.69 -36.99 -15.30
CA PRO A 164 -9.17 -35.61 -15.35
C PRO A 164 -8.15 -34.64 -15.96
N VAL A 165 -8.41 -34.20 -17.19
CA VAL A 165 -7.57 -33.24 -17.91
C VAL A 165 -7.56 -31.87 -17.19
N PRO A 166 -6.38 -31.33 -16.81
CA PRO A 166 -6.30 -30.01 -16.17
C PRO A 166 -6.71 -28.89 -17.14
N ARG A 167 -7.61 -28.00 -16.69
CA ARG A 167 -8.00 -26.79 -17.43
C ARG A 167 -7.37 -25.56 -16.79
N ALA A 168 -6.68 -24.75 -17.58
CA ALA A 168 -6.09 -23.49 -17.12
C ALA A 168 -7.11 -22.34 -17.17
N TRP A 169 -7.18 -21.55 -16.10
CA TRP A 169 -8.05 -20.40 -15.95
C TRP A 169 -7.23 -19.20 -15.47
N ARG A 170 -7.62 -17.98 -15.90
CA ARG A 170 -7.11 -16.73 -15.33
C ARG A 170 -8.25 -15.97 -14.67
N MET A 171 -7.99 -15.49 -13.46
CA MET A 171 -8.96 -14.79 -12.62
C MET A 171 -8.38 -13.44 -12.20
N ARG A 172 -9.19 -12.39 -12.33
CA ARG A 172 -8.99 -11.10 -11.69
C ARG A 172 -9.75 -11.13 -10.38
N ILE A 173 -9.04 -10.92 -9.27
CA ILE A 173 -9.61 -10.99 -7.93
C ILE A 173 -9.37 -9.64 -7.26
N THR A 174 -10.45 -8.93 -6.95
CA THR A 174 -10.40 -7.67 -6.21
C THR A 174 -10.56 -7.97 -4.73
N VAL A 175 -9.55 -7.60 -3.94
CA VAL A 175 -9.50 -7.82 -2.49
C VAL A 175 -9.57 -6.49 -1.74
N GLN A 176 -10.33 -6.47 -0.64
CA GLN A 176 -10.58 -5.30 0.20
C GLN A 176 -10.33 -5.64 1.68
N ARG A 177 -9.76 -4.70 2.43
CA ARG A 177 -9.65 -4.76 3.88
C ARG A 177 -11.00 -4.47 4.53
N VAL A 178 -11.46 -5.39 5.37
CA VAL A 178 -12.70 -5.28 6.14
C VAL A 178 -12.35 -5.57 7.60
N GLY A 179 -12.16 -4.51 8.39
CA GLY A 179 -11.52 -4.58 9.70
C GLY A 179 -10.09 -5.15 9.59
N ASP A 180 -9.75 -6.09 10.45
CA ASP A 180 -8.41 -6.71 10.47
C ASP A 180 -8.19 -7.76 9.36
N ARG A 181 -9.23 -8.14 8.62
CA ARG A 181 -9.17 -9.21 7.61
C ARG A 181 -9.20 -8.64 6.19
N VAL A 182 -8.46 -9.29 5.29
CA VAL A 182 -8.63 -9.07 3.84
C VAL A 182 -9.69 -10.05 3.34
N LYS A 183 -10.68 -9.52 2.63
CA LYS A 183 -11.79 -10.24 1.99
C LYS A 183 -11.82 -9.96 0.50
N VAL A 184 -12.57 -10.74 -0.25
CA VAL A 184 -12.72 -10.62 -1.71
C VAL A 184 -14.03 -9.92 -2.02
N SER A 185 -13.98 -8.79 -2.73
CA SER A 185 -15.15 -7.98 -3.07
C SER A 185 -15.69 -8.27 -4.47
N ASP A 186 -14.83 -8.71 -5.39
CA ASP A 186 -15.15 -8.99 -6.79
C ASP A 186 -14.20 -10.08 -7.37
N VAL A 187 -14.72 -10.88 -8.30
CA VAL A 187 -14.01 -11.95 -9.03
C VAL A 187 -14.49 -11.99 -10.47
N GLY A 188 -13.61 -11.68 -11.42
CA GLY A 188 -13.87 -11.77 -12.86
C GLY A 188 -12.92 -12.74 -13.56
N PHE A 189 -13.38 -13.37 -14.64
CA PHE A 189 -12.50 -14.16 -15.52
C PHE A 189 -11.73 -13.25 -16.48
N VAL A 190 -10.50 -13.64 -16.81
CA VAL A 190 -9.65 -12.97 -17.81
C VAL A 190 -9.37 -13.95 -18.95
N PRO A 191 -9.54 -13.55 -20.22
CA PRO A 191 -9.21 -14.40 -21.37
C PRO A 191 -7.71 -14.70 -21.51
#